data_AF-A0A5B1M5V7-F1
#
_entry.id   AF-A0A5B1M5V7-F1
#
_cell.length_a   1.000
_cell.length_b   1.000
_cell.length_c   1.000
_cell.angle_alpha   90.00
_cell.angle_beta   90.00
_cell.angle_gamma   90.00
#
_symmetry.space_group_name_H-M   'P 1'
#
loop_
_entity.id
_entity.type
_entity.pdbx_description
1 polymer ?
#
loop_
_entity_poly.entity_id
_entity_poly.type
_entity_poly.pdbx_seq_one_letter_code
_entity_poly.pdbx_strand_id
1 'polypeptide(L)'
;MSTWPPTRSQDVLEEREHAAELRAEQQALDNLHGRYCVAGWLADDERGRPTPCPRCRPHLSASPALALLDRHDRQPATASGRGGGGD
;
A
#
# COMPACT_ATOMS: atom_id res chain seq x y z
N MET A 1 -6.58 -39.63 9.26
CA MET A 1 -7.40 -39.28 8.08
C MET A 1 -7.65 -37.79 8.16
N SER A 2 -6.97 -37.00 7.34
CA SER A 2 -7.01 -35.55 7.43
C SER A 2 -8.34 -34.97 6.93
N THR A 3 -8.74 -33.92 7.63
CA THR A 3 -10.01 -33.19 7.66
C THR A 3 -10.43 -32.51 6.34
N TRP A 4 -11.71 -32.67 5.94
CA TRP A 4 -12.46 -31.82 4.98
C TRP A 4 -13.96 -32.19 5.01
N PRO A 5 -14.91 -31.25 4.71
CA PRO A 5 -14.91 -30.41 3.52
C PRO A 5 -14.11 -29.10 3.69
N PRO A 6 -13.70 -28.46 2.57
CA PRO A 6 -13.05 -27.16 2.59
C PRO A 6 -13.98 -26.14 3.18
N THR A 7 -13.39 -25.10 3.77
CA THR A 7 -13.91 -23.72 3.87
C THR A 7 -15.44 -23.65 3.86
N ARG A 8 -16.03 -23.48 5.05
CA ARG A 8 -17.49 -23.50 5.20
C ARG A 8 -18.09 -22.49 4.23
N SER A 9 -19.25 -22.80 3.65
CA SER A 9 -19.95 -21.89 2.73
C SER A 9 -20.18 -20.49 3.31
N GLN A 10 -20.13 -20.36 4.64
CA GLN A 10 -20.15 -19.09 5.38
C GLN A 10 -18.88 -18.26 5.15
N ASP A 11 -17.69 -18.86 5.25
CA ASP A 11 -16.41 -18.16 5.05
C ASP A 11 -16.35 -17.55 3.64
N VAL A 12 -16.83 -18.30 2.63
CA VAL A 12 -16.90 -17.82 1.23
C VAL A 12 -17.90 -16.67 1.07
N LEU A 13 -19.00 -16.67 1.82
CA LEU A 13 -19.98 -15.58 1.80
C LEU A 13 -19.38 -14.32 2.44
N GLU A 14 -18.75 -14.46 3.61
CA GLU A 14 -18.10 -13.36 4.33
C GLU A 14 -16.97 -12.74 3.50
N GLU A 15 -16.12 -13.55 2.85
CA GLU A 15 -15.08 -13.06 1.95
C GLU A 15 -15.66 -12.26 0.76
N ARG A 16 -16.77 -12.71 0.20
CA ARG A 16 -17.43 -12.02 -0.91
C ARG A 16 -18.05 -10.69 -0.50
N GLU A 17 -18.67 -10.65 0.68
CA GLU A 17 -19.25 -9.43 1.24
C GLU A 17 -18.15 -8.42 1.54
N HIS A 18 -17.10 -8.83 2.26
CA HIS A 18 -15.94 -7.99 2.54
C HIS A 18 -15.27 -7.47 1.26
N ALA A 19 -15.11 -8.31 0.23
CA ALA A 19 -14.58 -7.89 -1.06
C ALA A 19 -15.52 -6.92 -1.82
N ALA A 20 -16.83 -6.94 -1.54
CA ALA A 20 -17.78 -5.96 -2.09
C ALA A 20 -17.68 -4.62 -1.35
N GLU A 21 -17.55 -4.64 -0.02
CA GLU A 21 -17.33 -3.45 0.81
C GLU A 21 -16.04 -2.72 0.42
N LEU A 22 -14.92 -3.44 0.32
CA LEU A 22 -13.64 -2.87 -0.11
C LEU A 22 -13.72 -2.23 -1.51
N ARG A 23 -14.45 -2.85 -2.44
CA ARG A 23 -14.66 -2.28 -3.78
C ARG A 23 -15.52 -1.01 -3.71
N ALA A 24 -16.55 -0.98 -2.87
CA ALA A 24 -17.39 0.19 -2.69
C ALA A 24 -16.62 1.37 -2.07
N GLU A 25 -15.83 1.11 -1.03
CA GLU A 25 -14.91 2.11 -0.45
C GLU A 25 -13.90 2.60 -1.48
N GLN A 26 -13.28 1.68 -2.24
CA GLN A 26 -12.31 2.06 -3.26
C GLN A 26 -12.95 2.93 -4.34
N GLN A 27 -14.18 2.63 -4.77
CA GLN A 27 -14.92 3.41 -5.73
C GLN A 27 -15.32 4.79 -5.19
N ALA A 28 -15.67 4.89 -3.89
CA ALA A 28 -15.92 6.16 -3.23
C ALA A 28 -14.66 7.05 -3.22
N LEU A 29 -13.49 6.46 -2.92
CA LEU A 29 -12.20 7.14 -2.99
C LEU A 29 -11.85 7.59 -4.42
N ASP A 30 -12.13 6.78 -5.42
CA ASP A 30 -11.93 7.14 -6.84
C ASP A 30 -12.83 8.30 -7.29
N ASN A 31 -14.09 8.31 -6.85
CA ASN A 31 -15.00 9.41 -7.12
C ASN A 31 -14.55 10.72 -6.48
N LEU A 32 -13.99 10.66 -5.27
CA LEU A 32 -13.39 11.83 -4.62
C LEU A 32 -12.13 12.29 -5.36
N HIS A 33 -11.29 11.35 -5.78
CA HIS A 33 -10.07 11.64 -6.53
C HIS A 33 -10.35 12.43 -7.82
N GLY A 34 -11.37 12.05 -8.60
CA GLY A 34 -11.74 12.78 -9.83
C GLY A 34 -12.19 14.23 -9.62
N ARG A 35 -12.61 14.61 -8.39
CA ARG A 35 -13.02 16.00 -8.08
C ARG A 35 -11.85 16.93 -7.83
N TYR A 36 -10.77 16.42 -7.24
CA TYR A 36 -9.62 17.23 -6.83
C TYR A 36 -8.40 17.04 -7.74
N CYS A 37 -8.35 15.96 -8.51
CA CYS A 37 -7.25 15.69 -9.43
C CYS A 37 -7.61 16.14 -10.85
N VAL A 38 -6.89 17.15 -11.34
CA VAL A 38 -7.01 17.65 -12.70
C VAL A 38 -5.77 17.22 -13.49
N ALA A 39 -5.95 16.33 -14.48
CA ALA A 39 -4.86 15.81 -15.33
C ALA A 39 -3.63 15.25 -14.57
N GLY A 40 -3.85 14.71 -13.36
CA GLY A 40 -2.80 14.18 -12.49
C GLY A 40 -2.18 15.19 -11.53
N TRP A 41 -2.82 16.33 -11.28
CA TRP A 41 -2.37 17.40 -10.38
C TRP A 41 -3.46 17.77 -9.38
N LEU A 42 -3.11 18.01 -8.11
CA LEU A 42 -4.08 18.23 -7.02
C LEU A 42 -4.38 19.72 -6.74
N ALA A 43 -3.35 20.56 -6.74
CA ALA A 43 -3.36 22.03 -6.64
C ALA A 43 -1.91 22.50 -6.53
N ASP A 44 -1.68 23.81 -6.46
CA ASP A 44 -0.38 24.36 -6.11
C ASP A 44 -0.08 24.19 -4.60
N ASP A 45 1.19 23.97 -4.26
CA ASP A 45 1.68 23.96 -2.88
C ASP A 45 1.75 25.39 -2.29
N GLU A 46 2.13 25.50 -1.03
CA GLU A 46 2.34 26.77 -0.33
C GLU A 46 3.39 27.70 -0.98
N ARG A 47 4.18 27.19 -1.93
CA ARG A 47 5.18 27.93 -2.71
C ARG A 47 4.73 28.19 -4.15
N GLY A 48 3.47 27.88 -4.49
CA GLY A 48 2.90 28.09 -5.83
C GLY A 48 3.39 27.09 -6.87
N ARG A 49 3.85 25.89 -6.47
CA ARG A 49 4.30 24.84 -7.39
C ARG A 49 3.23 23.77 -7.55
N PRO A 50 3.01 23.24 -8.76
CA PRO A 50 1.98 22.23 -8.97
C PRO A 50 2.34 20.94 -8.24
N THR A 51 1.40 20.45 -7.42
CA THR A 51 1.56 19.21 -6.65
C THR A 51 1.10 18.00 -7.47
N PRO A 52 1.99 17.03 -7.77
CA PRO A 52 1.60 15.84 -8.51
C PRO A 52 0.68 14.96 -7.67
N CYS A 53 -0.35 14.39 -8.29
CA CYS A 53 -1.19 13.39 -7.63
C CYS A 53 -0.38 12.10 -7.43
N PRO A 54 -0.20 11.59 -6.19
CA PRO A 54 0.58 10.38 -5.93
C PRO A 54 -0.05 9.12 -6.53
N ARG A 55 -1.35 9.14 -6.83
CA ARG A 55 -2.06 8.03 -7.49
C ARG A 55 -1.85 8.03 -9.01
N CYS A 56 -1.95 9.18 -9.68
CA CYS A 56 -1.78 9.29 -11.13
C CYS A 56 -0.31 9.39 -11.57
N ARG A 57 0.53 10.03 -10.75
CA ARG A 57 1.94 10.32 -11.05
C ARG A 57 2.85 9.90 -9.88
N PRO A 58 2.82 8.61 -9.48
CA PRO A 58 3.59 8.12 -8.32
C PRO A 58 5.10 8.35 -8.44
N HIS A 59 5.61 8.35 -9.68
CA HIS A 59 7.02 8.61 -9.97
C HIS A 59 7.45 10.07 -9.73
N LEU A 60 6.50 11.01 -9.63
CA LEU A 60 6.78 12.42 -9.32
C LEU A 60 6.56 12.77 -7.85
N SER A 61 5.77 11.98 -7.12
CA SER A 61 5.54 12.17 -5.69
C SER A 61 6.64 11.59 -4.80
N ALA A 62 7.54 10.77 -5.37
CA ALA A 62 8.70 10.25 -4.65
C ALA A 62 9.70 11.37 -4.39
N SER A 63 9.50 12.11 -3.30
CA SER A 63 10.57 12.94 -2.74
C SER A 63 11.74 12.01 -2.38
N PRO A 64 12.97 12.26 -2.85
CA PRO A 64 14.12 11.39 -2.59
C PRO A 64 14.35 11.14 -1.09
N ALA A 65 13.91 12.05 -0.22
CA ALA A 65 13.97 11.90 1.23
C ALA A 65 13.07 10.76 1.77
N LEU A 66 11.89 10.54 1.19
CA LEU A 66 10.95 9.49 1.62
C LEU A 66 11.34 8.11 1.07
N ALA A 67 11.91 8.07 -0.14
CA ALA A 67 12.45 6.84 -0.73
C ALA A 67 13.66 6.26 0.03
N LEU A 68 14.38 7.10 0.79
CA LEU A 68 15.49 6.68 1.66
C LEU A 68 15.00 5.99 2.95
N LEU A 69 13.84 6.40 3.49
CA LEU A 69 13.24 5.78 4.67
C LEU A 69 12.68 4.38 4.36
N ASP A 70 12.07 4.18 3.19
CA ASP A 70 11.57 2.86 2.74
C ASP A 70 12.68 1.81 2.61
N ARG A 71 13.88 2.21 2.18
CA ARG A 71 15.05 1.30 2.13
C ARG A 71 15.57 0.90 3.51
N HIS A 72 15.40 1.74 4.52
CA HIS A 72 15.81 1.42 5.89
C HIS A 72 14.90 0.38 6.54
N ASP A 73 13.59 0.38 6.22
CA ASP A 73 12.62 -0.60 6.72
C ASP A 73 12.81 -1.99 6.09
N ARG A 74 13.26 -2.03 4.82
CA ARG A 74 13.58 -3.27 4.09
C ARG A 74 14.96 -3.87 4.38
N GLN A 75 15.75 -3.34 5.31
CA GLN A 75 16.94 -4.07 5.74
C GLN A 75 16.49 -5.31 6.53
N PRO A 76 16.71 -6.54 6.02
CA PRO A 76 16.52 -7.70 6.87
C PRO A 76 17.46 -7.53 8.05
N ALA A 77 16.90 -7.57 9.26
CA ALA A 77 17.69 -7.75 10.46
C ALA A 77 18.63 -8.92 10.16
N THR A 78 19.93 -8.65 10.03
CA THR A 78 20.95 -9.68 10.00
C THR A 78 20.93 -10.34 11.38
N ALA A 79 19.99 -11.26 11.56
CA ALA A 79 19.92 -12.12 12.70
C ALA A 79 20.99 -13.18 12.52
N SER A 80 21.88 -13.21 13.51
CA SER A 80 22.65 -14.38 13.96
C SER A 80 23.86 -14.77 13.08
N GLY A 81 25.00 -15.13 13.66
CA GLY A 81 25.20 -15.52 15.05
C GLY A 81 26.67 -15.67 15.41
N ARG A 82 26.89 -15.49 16.71
CA ARG A 82 28.08 -15.83 17.47
C ARG A 82 28.32 -17.34 17.34
N GLY A 83 29.51 -17.74 16.87
CA GLY A 83 30.02 -19.11 16.92
C GLY A 83 31.44 -19.07 17.49
N GLY A 84 31.62 -19.65 18.68
CA GLY A 84 32.93 -19.84 19.31
C GLY A 84 33.55 -21.20 18.95
N GLY A 85 34.85 -21.31 19.26
CA GLY A 85 35.68 -22.54 19.21
C GLY A 85 36.52 -22.64 17.93
N GLY A 86 37.82 -22.88 17.94
CA GLY A 86 38.79 -23.11 19.01
C GLY A 86 40.16 -23.40 18.37
N ASP A 87 41.23 -23.28 19.15
CA ASP A 87 42.53 -23.93 18.94
C ASP A 87 43.14 -24.21 20.31
#